data_AF-A0A6M5YPH2-F1
#
_entry.id   AF-A0A6M5YPH2-F1
#
_cell.length_a   1.000
_cell.length_b   1.000
_cell.length_c   1.000
_cell.angle_alpha   90.00
_cell.angle_beta   90.00
_cell.angle_gamma   90.00
#
_symmetry.space_group_name_H-M   'P 1'
#
loop_
_entity.id
_entity.type
_entity.pdbx_description
1 polymer ?
#
loop_
_entity_poly.entity_id
_entity_poly.type
_entity_poly.pdbx_seq_one_letter_code
_entity_poly.pdbx_strand_id
1 'polypeptide(L)'
;MRIGVVSDTHDRQEAVAEAVRLLMEQHVELILHCGDIESPDTVRVFKPIPTHFVFGNWDKDKLKLAAAIKEVGGTHYDSFGFLTLADKRVAWVHSHERHQLRQLENADYFDYVFYGHTHVREQHRTGRTLVANPGALFRANPKTCIVLDLVTGEIKPIIVPGKPPGHATPHAPTAALDEGVGSIVMPPGAGLPTLPTPGTLPAAPDTSPPAPPG
;
A
#
# COMPACT_ATOMS: atom_id res chain seq x y z
N MET A 1 -6.94 22.55 4.97
CA MET A 1 -6.97 21.31 4.17
C MET A 1 -5.57 20.74 4.13
N ARG A 2 -5.41 19.44 4.45
CA ARG A 2 -4.11 18.76 4.38
C ARG A 2 -4.12 17.66 3.34
N ILE A 3 -3.06 17.61 2.53
CA ILE A 3 -2.87 16.57 1.53
C ILE A 3 -1.60 15.76 1.82
N GLY A 4 -1.68 14.46 1.59
CA GLY A 4 -0.56 13.54 1.65
C GLY A 4 0.02 13.33 0.26
N VAL A 5 1.34 13.19 0.15
CA VAL A 5 2.01 12.86 -1.11
C VAL A 5 2.90 11.64 -0.89
N VAL A 6 2.68 10.62 -1.72
CA VAL A 6 3.34 9.31 -1.66
C VAL A 6 3.86 8.97 -3.05
N SER A 7 4.96 8.21 -3.14
CA SER A 7 5.51 7.70 -4.39
C SER A 7 6.23 6.37 -4.19
N ASP A 8 6.45 5.65 -5.30
CA ASP A 8 7.38 4.52 -5.40
C ASP A 8 7.11 3.45 -4.33
N THR A 9 5.90 2.89 -4.39
CA THR A 9 5.41 1.92 -3.40
C THR A 9 5.81 0.48 -3.72
N HIS A 10 5.91 0.11 -5.00
CA HIS A 10 6.41 -1.19 -5.47
C HIS A 10 5.90 -2.40 -4.68
N ASP A 11 4.56 -2.53 -4.62
CA ASP A 11 3.92 -3.68 -4.00
C ASP A 11 4.29 -3.91 -2.51
N ARG A 12 4.54 -2.82 -1.76
CA ARG A 12 4.87 -2.88 -0.33
C ARG A 12 3.68 -2.50 0.55
N GLN A 13 2.65 -3.34 0.54
CA GLN A 13 1.39 -3.10 1.28
C GLN A 13 1.62 -2.75 2.74
N GLU A 14 2.55 -3.42 3.43
CA GLU A 14 2.85 -3.12 4.84
C GLU A 14 3.39 -1.69 5.04
N ALA A 15 4.31 -1.26 4.17
CA ALA A 15 4.87 0.08 4.25
C ALA A 15 3.85 1.15 3.85
N VAL A 16 3.00 0.84 2.86
CA VAL A 16 1.89 1.70 2.45
C VAL A 16 0.86 1.81 3.56
N ALA A 17 0.51 0.72 4.24
CA ALA A 17 -0.45 0.72 5.33
C ALA A 17 0.04 1.60 6.49
N GLU A 18 1.32 1.51 6.84
CA GLU A 18 1.92 2.36 7.87
C GLU A 18 1.94 3.83 7.43
N ALA A 19 2.29 4.11 6.16
CA ALA A 19 2.23 5.46 5.63
C ALA A 19 0.80 6.04 5.69
N VAL A 20 -0.21 5.28 5.23
CA VAL A 20 -1.62 5.69 5.28
C VAL A 20 -2.07 5.95 6.72
N ARG A 21 -1.70 5.07 7.66
CA ARG A 21 -1.98 5.23 9.09
C ARG A 21 -1.41 6.56 9.63
N LEU A 22 -0.14 6.85 9.34
CA LEU A 22 0.52 8.10 9.75
C LEU A 22 -0.14 9.33 9.10
N LEU A 23 -0.54 9.24 7.84
CA LEU A 23 -1.25 10.33 7.15
C LEU A 23 -2.63 10.60 7.77
N MET A 24 -3.35 9.55 8.18
CA MET A 24 -4.61 9.69 8.91
C MET A 24 -4.42 10.42 10.25
N GLU A 25 -3.35 10.09 11.00
CA GLU A 25 -3.00 10.79 12.25
C GLU A 25 -2.67 12.26 12.03
N GLN A 26 -2.17 12.63 10.85
CA GLN A 26 -1.94 14.03 10.48
C GLN A 26 -3.20 14.72 9.95
N HIS A 27 -4.37 14.07 9.97
CA HIS A 27 -5.64 14.56 9.43
C HIS A 27 -5.57 14.90 7.95
N VAL A 28 -4.88 14.06 7.17
CA VAL A 28 -4.86 14.17 5.71
C VAL A 28 -6.23 13.81 5.14
N GLU A 29 -6.73 14.66 4.25
CA GLU A 29 -8.05 14.53 3.62
C GLU A 29 -7.97 13.94 2.21
N LEU A 30 -6.80 14.02 1.57
CA LEU A 30 -6.56 13.61 0.20
C LEU A 30 -5.12 13.13 0.03
N ILE A 31 -4.89 12.04 -0.70
CA ILE A 31 -3.55 11.57 -1.07
C ILE A 31 -3.30 11.75 -2.56
N LEU A 32 -2.10 12.23 -2.91
CA LEU A 32 -1.56 12.23 -4.26
C LEU A 32 -0.46 11.17 -4.36
N HIS A 33 -0.62 10.23 -5.29
CA HIS A 33 0.37 9.18 -5.55
C HIS A 33 1.11 9.45 -6.86
N CYS A 34 2.43 9.63 -6.78
CA CYS A 34 3.26 10.05 -7.91
C CYS A 34 3.64 8.91 -8.87
N GLY A 35 3.33 7.65 -8.55
CA GLY A 35 3.46 6.51 -9.48
C GLY A 35 4.28 5.36 -8.92
N ASP A 36 4.45 4.31 -9.73
CA ASP A 36 5.05 3.04 -9.36
C ASP A 36 4.28 2.37 -8.19
N ILE A 37 3.03 2.04 -8.49
CA ILE A 37 2.09 1.33 -7.61
C ILE A 37 2.32 -0.19 -7.69
N GLU A 38 2.55 -0.67 -8.91
CA GLU A 38 2.85 -2.05 -9.31
C GLU A 38 1.69 -3.05 -9.16
N SER A 39 0.87 -2.96 -8.10
CA SER A 39 -0.19 -3.95 -7.84
C SER A 39 -1.57 -3.37 -7.44
N PRO A 40 -2.67 -4.02 -7.85
CA PRO A 40 -4.02 -3.74 -7.35
C PRO A 40 -4.17 -3.86 -5.84
N ASP A 41 -3.45 -4.78 -5.20
CA ASP A 41 -3.53 -4.97 -3.75
C ASP A 41 -2.96 -3.77 -2.99
N THR A 42 -1.92 -3.14 -3.54
CA THR A 42 -1.39 -1.88 -2.99
C THR A 42 -2.41 -0.75 -3.09
N VAL A 43 -3.16 -0.65 -4.19
CA VAL A 43 -4.25 0.32 -4.33
C VAL A 43 -5.30 0.15 -3.23
N ARG A 44 -5.64 -1.09 -2.87
CA ARG A 44 -6.64 -1.40 -1.83
C ARG A 44 -6.29 -0.85 -0.45
N VAL A 45 -4.99 -0.71 -0.16
CA VAL A 45 -4.51 -0.16 1.12
C VAL A 45 -4.89 1.33 1.27
N PHE A 46 -5.04 2.06 0.17
CA PHE A 46 -5.40 3.49 0.18
C PHE A 46 -6.89 3.76 0.44
N LYS A 47 -7.76 2.73 0.51
CA LYS A 47 -9.20 2.88 0.73
C LYS A 47 -9.62 3.84 1.87
N PRO A 48 -8.90 3.98 2.99
CA PRO A 48 -9.30 4.90 4.06
C PRO A 48 -9.25 6.39 3.70
N ILE A 49 -8.47 6.81 2.71
CA ILE A 49 -8.34 8.22 2.30
C ILE A 49 -8.51 8.33 0.78
N PRO A 50 -9.35 9.26 0.27
CA PRO A 50 -9.45 9.52 -1.17
C PRO A 50 -8.08 9.75 -1.80
N THR A 51 -7.77 9.01 -2.86
CA THR A 51 -6.44 9.01 -3.45
C THR A 51 -6.48 9.23 -4.96
N HIS A 52 -5.62 10.13 -5.44
CA HIS A 52 -5.41 10.44 -6.85
C HIS A 52 -4.06 9.87 -7.29
N PHE A 53 -4.08 9.02 -8.32
CA PHE A 53 -2.90 8.27 -8.76
C PHE A 53 -2.43 8.72 -10.14
N VAL A 54 -1.13 8.87 -10.33
CA VAL A 54 -0.48 8.90 -11.64
C VAL A 54 0.22 7.56 -11.87
N PHE A 55 0.29 7.09 -13.10
CA PHE A 55 1.04 5.88 -13.44
C PHE A 55 2.52 6.17 -13.63
N GLY A 56 3.35 5.33 -13.02
CA GLY A 56 4.79 5.30 -13.22
C GLY A 56 5.21 4.32 -14.34
N ASN A 57 6.52 4.16 -14.53
CA ASN A 57 7.03 3.29 -15.58
C ASN A 57 6.95 1.80 -15.23
N TRP A 58 6.74 1.45 -13.96
CA TRP A 58 6.54 0.06 -13.52
C TRP A 58 5.07 -0.37 -13.52
N ASP A 59 4.13 0.55 -13.72
CA ASP A 59 2.69 0.29 -13.77
C ASP A 59 2.25 -0.28 -15.12
N LYS A 60 2.64 -1.53 -15.41
CA LYS A 60 2.42 -2.19 -16.70
C LYS A 60 0.96 -2.50 -17.00
N ASP A 61 0.20 -2.94 -15.99
CA ASP A 61 -1.19 -3.34 -16.15
C ASP A 61 -2.15 -2.23 -15.70
N LYS A 62 -2.12 -1.12 -16.44
CA LYS A 62 -2.92 0.09 -16.15
C LYS A 62 -4.43 -0.21 -16.07
N LEU A 63 -4.94 -1.17 -16.85
CA LEU A 63 -6.35 -1.55 -16.82
C LEU A 63 -6.75 -2.20 -15.51
N LYS A 64 -5.95 -3.16 -15.01
CA LYS A 64 -6.19 -3.76 -13.69
C LYS A 64 -6.05 -2.76 -12.56
N LEU A 65 -5.04 -1.89 -12.63
CA LEU A 65 -4.85 -0.82 -11.64
C LEU A 65 -6.03 0.16 -11.65
N ALA A 66 -6.48 0.62 -12.82
CA ALA A 66 -7.62 1.52 -12.95
C ALA A 66 -8.91 0.90 -12.38
N ALA A 67 -9.14 -0.39 -12.60
CA ALA A 67 -10.28 -1.11 -12.02
C ALA A 67 -10.21 -1.12 -10.48
N ALA A 68 -9.05 -1.43 -9.91
CA ALA A 68 -8.85 -1.41 -8.46
C ALA A 68 -8.95 0.00 -7.86
N ILE A 69 -8.44 1.02 -8.57
CA ILE A 69 -8.54 2.42 -8.14
C ILE A 69 -10.00 2.84 -8.09
N LYS A 70 -10.80 2.46 -9.09
CA LYS A 70 -12.24 2.71 -9.09
C LYS A 70 -12.96 1.97 -7.96
N GLU A 71 -12.57 0.73 -7.67
CA GLU A 71 -13.13 -0.10 -6.58
C GLU A 71 -13.00 0.57 -5.21
N VAL A 72 -11.87 1.25 -4.96
CA VAL A 72 -11.63 1.98 -3.71
C VAL A 72 -12.15 3.42 -3.71
N GLY A 73 -12.80 3.86 -4.79
CA GLY A 73 -13.27 5.25 -4.94
C GLY A 73 -12.16 6.27 -5.21
N GLY A 74 -10.98 5.82 -5.64
CA GLY A 74 -9.89 6.68 -6.07
C GLY A 74 -10.05 7.19 -7.50
N THR A 75 -9.18 8.10 -7.90
CA THR A 75 -9.09 8.63 -9.27
C THR A 75 -7.72 8.33 -9.83
N HIS A 76 -7.64 7.90 -11.09
CA HIS A 76 -6.36 7.72 -11.78
C HIS A 76 -6.22 8.75 -12.91
N TYR A 77 -4.98 9.07 -13.18
CA TYR A 77 -4.49 9.90 -14.27
C TYR A 77 -3.43 9.09 -15.00
N ASP A 78 -3.13 9.47 -16.23
CA ASP A 78 -2.10 8.76 -17.00
C ASP A 78 -0.70 9.16 -16.50
N SER A 79 0.03 10.01 -17.22
CA SER A 79 1.37 10.47 -16.81
C SER A 79 1.37 11.75 -15.98
N PHE A 80 0.24 12.46 -15.91
CA PHE A 80 0.13 13.79 -15.30
C PHE A 80 -1.18 13.98 -14.56
N GLY A 81 -1.09 14.36 -13.28
CA GLY A 81 -2.21 14.74 -12.45
C GLY A 81 -2.20 16.23 -12.13
N PHE A 82 -3.38 16.83 -12.09
CA PHE A 82 -3.58 18.22 -11.72
C PHE A 82 -4.89 18.42 -10.97
N LEU A 83 -4.85 19.22 -9.91
CA LEU A 83 -6.00 19.68 -9.16
C LEU A 83 -5.82 21.13 -8.71
N THR A 84 -6.94 21.84 -8.59
CA THR A 84 -7.00 23.09 -7.82
C THR A 84 -7.64 22.80 -6.48
N LEU A 85 -6.90 22.97 -5.39
CA LEU A 85 -7.32 22.67 -4.02
C LEU A 85 -7.09 23.90 -3.15
N ALA A 86 -8.14 24.38 -2.47
CA ALA A 86 -8.07 25.59 -1.65
C ALA A 86 -7.39 26.79 -2.39
N ASP A 87 -7.79 27.02 -3.64
CA ASP A 87 -7.23 28.04 -4.54
C ASP A 87 -5.74 27.89 -4.88
N LYS A 88 -5.14 26.73 -4.58
CA LYS A 88 -3.77 26.36 -4.95
C LYS A 88 -3.77 25.38 -6.09
N ARG A 89 -2.92 25.63 -7.08
CA ARG A 89 -2.73 24.75 -8.24
C ARG A 89 -1.66 23.73 -7.91
N VAL A 90 -2.06 22.47 -7.83
CA VAL A 90 -1.20 21.33 -7.47
C VAL A 90 -1.10 20.38 -8.66
N ALA A 91 0.13 20.12 -9.10
CA ALA A 91 0.43 19.14 -10.13
C ALA A 91 1.32 18.02 -9.57
N TRP A 92 1.21 16.83 -10.14
CA TRP A 92 2.14 15.75 -9.82
C TRP A 92 2.37 14.81 -11.00
N VAL A 93 3.56 14.23 -11.06
CA VAL A 93 4.04 13.35 -12.14
C VAL A 93 4.96 12.27 -11.57
N HIS A 94 5.20 11.19 -12.31
CA HIS A 94 6.24 10.24 -11.88
C HIS A 94 7.66 10.74 -12.18
N SER A 95 7.86 11.52 -13.25
CA SER A 95 9.16 12.06 -13.68
C SER A 95 10.19 11.05 -14.25
N HIS A 96 9.74 9.89 -14.74
CA HIS A 96 10.58 9.07 -15.63
C HIS A 96 10.94 9.85 -16.91
N GLU A 97 10.04 10.72 -17.38
CA GLU A 97 10.30 11.74 -18.39
C GLU A 97 10.70 13.07 -17.74
N ARG A 98 12.00 13.29 -17.53
CA ARG A 98 12.50 14.52 -16.88
C ARG A 98 12.10 15.82 -17.59
N HIS A 99 11.77 15.77 -18.88
CA HIS A 99 11.32 16.95 -19.62
C HIS A 99 9.96 17.46 -19.11
N GLN A 100 9.06 16.56 -18.75
CA GLN A 100 7.73 16.90 -18.24
C GLN A 100 7.85 17.65 -16.90
N LEU A 101 8.67 17.15 -15.97
CA LEU A 101 8.93 17.83 -14.69
C LEU A 101 9.47 19.24 -14.92
N ARG A 102 10.48 19.40 -15.78
CA ARG A 102 11.06 20.72 -16.08
C ARG A 102 10.02 21.67 -16.66
N GLN A 103 9.13 21.21 -17.53
CA GLN A 103 8.08 22.06 -18.10
C GLN A 103 7.08 22.53 -17.03
N LEU A 104 6.66 21.64 -16.12
CA LEU A 104 5.73 21.98 -15.04
C LEU A 104 6.35 22.96 -14.05
N GLU A 105 7.62 22.73 -13.69
CA GLU A 105 8.40 23.59 -12.81
C GLU A 105 8.60 25.00 -13.38
N ASN A 106 8.85 25.12 -14.68
CA ASN A 106 9.11 26.41 -15.34
C ASN A 106 7.85 27.08 -15.92
N ALA A 107 6.66 26.48 -15.74
CA ALA A 107 5.41 27.03 -16.27
C ALA A 107 4.94 28.29 -15.53
N ASP A 108 5.45 28.56 -14.32
CA ASP A 108 5.00 29.62 -13.41
C ASP A 108 3.46 29.60 -13.16
N TYR A 109 2.84 28.43 -13.40
CA TYR A 109 1.39 28.22 -13.31
C TYR A 109 1.00 27.46 -12.05
N PHE A 110 1.84 26.55 -11.57
CA PHE A 110 1.53 25.73 -10.40
C PHE A 110 2.12 26.35 -9.13
N ASP A 111 1.40 26.24 -8.01
CA ASP A 111 1.93 26.60 -6.71
C ASP A 111 2.78 25.45 -6.14
N TYR A 112 2.37 24.21 -6.43
CA TYR A 112 3.05 22.99 -5.99
C TYR A 112 3.19 21.98 -7.12
N VAL A 113 4.37 21.40 -7.28
CA VAL A 113 4.66 20.29 -8.21
C VAL A 113 5.30 19.15 -7.44
N PHE A 114 4.69 17.98 -7.47
CA PHE A 114 5.22 16.77 -6.85
C PHE A 114 5.75 15.78 -7.88
N TYR A 115 6.82 15.06 -7.54
CA TYR A 115 7.36 14.04 -8.42
C TYR A 115 7.97 12.84 -7.70
N GLY A 116 8.05 11.69 -8.39
CA GLY A 116 8.59 10.44 -7.89
C GLY A 116 9.89 9.99 -8.58
N HIS A 117 10.07 8.68 -8.77
CA HIS A 117 11.07 8.02 -9.62
C HIS A 117 12.52 8.01 -9.11
N THR A 118 13.01 9.08 -8.48
CA THR A 118 14.39 9.13 -8.00
C THR A 118 14.59 8.39 -6.67
N HIS A 119 13.51 8.12 -5.94
CA HIS A 119 13.48 7.59 -4.56
C HIS A 119 14.18 8.51 -3.52
N VAL A 120 14.62 9.70 -3.95
CA VAL A 120 15.35 10.65 -3.10
C VAL A 120 14.42 11.78 -2.75
N ARG A 121 14.20 11.96 -1.45
CA ARG A 121 13.46 13.10 -0.93
C ARG A 121 14.19 14.39 -1.32
N GLU A 122 13.48 15.28 -1.96
CA GLU A 122 13.98 16.58 -2.40
C GLU A 122 12.90 17.64 -2.24
N GLN A 123 13.32 18.88 -1.99
CA GLN A 123 12.42 20.02 -1.96
C GLN A 123 13.20 21.27 -2.37
N HIS A 124 12.68 21.98 -3.36
CA HIS A 124 13.25 23.24 -3.82
C HIS A 124 12.16 24.17 -4.35
N ARG A 125 12.52 25.42 -4.60
CA ARG A 125 11.63 26.41 -5.21
C ARG A 125 12.23 26.89 -6.52
N THR A 126 11.38 26.97 -7.55
CA THR A 126 11.71 27.56 -8.84
C THR A 126 10.65 28.59 -9.18
N GLY A 127 11.07 29.86 -9.23
CA GLY A 127 10.13 30.97 -9.27
C GLY A 127 9.17 30.93 -8.08
N ARG A 128 7.86 30.94 -8.35
CA ARG A 128 6.80 30.80 -7.32
C ARG A 128 6.54 29.36 -6.91
N THR A 129 6.91 28.39 -7.74
CA THR A 129 6.49 27.00 -7.63
C THR A 129 7.36 26.28 -6.60
N LEU A 130 6.71 25.58 -5.66
CA LEU A 130 7.39 24.66 -4.75
C LEU A 130 7.40 23.28 -5.38
N VAL A 131 8.59 22.74 -5.61
CA VAL A 131 8.78 21.42 -6.21
C VAL A 131 9.28 20.47 -5.13
N ALA A 132 8.65 19.30 -5.00
CA ALA A 132 9.05 18.34 -3.97
C ALA A 132 8.91 16.88 -4.42
N ASN A 133 9.85 16.06 -3.98
CA ASN A 133 9.80 14.61 -4.09
C ASN A 133 9.56 14.01 -2.69
N PRO A 134 8.50 13.20 -2.49
CA PRO A 134 8.19 12.62 -1.19
C PRO A 134 9.19 11.55 -0.74
N GLY A 135 10.12 11.15 -1.61
CA GLY A 135 10.94 9.95 -1.45
C GLY A 135 10.20 8.71 -1.93
N ALA A 136 10.60 7.55 -1.44
CA ALA A 136 9.96 6.28 -1.75
C ALA A 136 9.58 5.49 -0.49
N LEU A 137 8.61 4.58 -0.63
CA LEU A 137 8.31 3.57 0.38
C LEU A 137 9.01 2.23 0.10
N PHE A 138 9.63 2.10 -1.07
CA PHE A 138 10.45 0.97 -1.47
C PHE A 138 11.89 1.38 -1.77
N ARG A 139 12.86 0.57 -1.28
CA ARG A 139 14.31 0.77 -1.48
C ARG A 139 14.82 2.19 -1.13
N ALA A 140 14.15 2.88 -0.22
CA ALA A 140 14.63 4.13 0.37
C ALA A 140 14.96 3.93 1.85
N ASN A 141 16.00 4.64 2.31
CA ASN A 141 16.37 4.72 3.71
C ASN A 141 16.72 6.17 4.06
N PRO A 142 15.89 6.88 4.85
CA PRO A 142 14.60 6.43 5.39
C PRO A 142 13.49 6.34 4.33
N LYS A 143 12.48 5.50 4.56
CA LYS A 143 11.21 5.54 3.81
C LYS A 143 10.46 6.80 4.22
N THR A 144 9.94 7.53 3.25
CA THR A 144 9.35 8.85 3.50
C THR A 144 8.09 9.10 2.69
N CYS A 145 7.23 9.97 3.23
CA CYS A 145 6.14 10.61 2.53
C CYS A 145 6.04 12.09 2.96
N ILE A 146 5.20 12.88 2.30
CA ILE A 146 5.01 14.31 2.61
C ILE A 146 3.57 14.57 3.05
N VAL A 147 3.41 15.49 4.01
CA VAL A 147 2.15 16.18 4.28
C VAL A 147 2.32 17.64 3.89
N LEU A 148 1.40 18.15 3.08
CA LEU A 148 1.28 19.57 2.74
C LEU A 148 0.01 20.13 3.41
N ASP A 149 0.17 21.17 4.22
CA ASP A 149 -0.94 22.00 4.67
C ASP A 149 -1.16 23.14 3.67
N LEU A 150 -2.30 23.13 2.97
CA LEU A 150 -2.58 24.12 1.92
C LEU A 150 -2.92 25.50 2.47
N VAL A 151 -3.25 25.62 3.77
CA VAL A 151 -3.57 26.91 4.40
C VAL A 151 -2.29 27.64 4.78
N THR A 152 -1.35 26.95 5.41
CA THR A 152 -0.07 27.54 5.83
C THR A 152 1.00 27.46 4.74
N GLY A 153 0.85 26.54 3.80
CA GLY A 153 1.85 26.20 2.79
C GLY A 153 3.02 25.37 3.33
N GLU A 154 2.92 24.86 4.56
CA GLU A 154 3.95 24.05 5.20
C GLU A 154 4.02 22.65 4.59
N ILE A 155 5.24 22.24 4.21
CA ILE A 155 5.56 20.87 3.80
C ILE A 155 6.31 20.19 4.94
N LYS A 156 5.73 19.10 5.46
CA LYS A 156 6.32 18.27 6.50
C LYS A 156 6.63 16.88 5.97
N PRO A 157 7.90 16.44 5.97
CA PRO A 157 8.23 15.05 5.69
C PRO A 157 7.87 14.16 6.88
N ILE A 158 7.31 13.00 6.58
CA ILE A 158 7.02 11.94 7.55
C ILE A 158 7.92 10.76 7.23
N ILE A 159 8.68 10.31 8.23
CA ILE A 159 9.47 9.08 8.15
C ILE A 159 8.55 7.92 8.46
N VAL A 160 8.45 6.99 7.52
CA VAL A 160 7.67 5.76 7.69
C VAL A 160 8.61 4.72 8.30
N PRO A 161 8.42 4.33 9.57
CA PRO A 161 9.29 3.36 10.20
C PRO A 161 9.21 2.04 9.43
N GLY A 162 10.38 1.49 9.06
CA GLY A 162 10.45 0.09 8.67
C GLY A 162 10.20 -0.77 9.90
N LYS A 163 9.52 -1.91 9.74
CA LYS A 163 9.61 -2.97 10.74
C LYS A 163 11.11 -3.24 10.98
N PRO A 164 11.62 -3.25 12.22
CA PRO A 164 12.94 -3.83 12.46
C PRO A 164 12.91 -5.25 11.86
N PRO A 165 13.99 -5.74 11.23
CA PRO A 165 14.01 -7.10 10.73
C PRO A 165 13.52 -8.00 11.87
N GLY A 166 12.36 -8.63 11.67
CA GLY A 166 11.80 -9.52 12.67
C GLY A 166 12.91 -10.49 13.02
N HIS A 167 13.20 -10.64 14.31
CA HIS A 167 14.10 -11.69 14.75
C HIS A 167 13.63 -12.96 14.04
N ALA A 168 14.50 -13.49 13.17
CA ALA A 168 14.36 -14.87 12.77
C ALA A 168 14.25 -15.62 14.10
N THR A 169 13.08 -16.18 14.37
CA THR A 169 12.98 -17.25 15.35
C THR A 169 14.13 -18.19 14.99
N PRO A 170 15.10 -18.43 15.89
CA PRO A 170 16.14 -19.38 15.57
C PRO A 170 15.40 -20.67 15.23
N HIS A 171 15.62 -21.16 14.01
CA HIS A 171 15.28 -22.52 13.65
C HIS A 171 15.79 -23.38 14.80
N ALA A 172 14.87 -24.08 15.47
CA ALA A 172 15.23 -25.09 16.44
C ALA A 172 16.28 -25.99 15.78
N PRO A 173 17.43 -26.25 16.44
CA PRO A 173 18.41 -27.14 15.86
C PRO A 173 17.75 -28.49 15.67
N THR A 174 17.71 -28.95 14.41
CA THR A 174 17.47 -30.34 14.06
C THR A 174 18.44 -31.19 14.88
N ALA A 175 17.92 -31.86 15.91
CA ALA A 175 18.66 -32.81 16.70
C ALA A 175 19.10 -33.94 15.76
N ALA A 176 20.42 -34.09 15.65
CA ALA A 176 21.04 -35.26 15.08
C ALA A 176 20.58 -36.51 15.85
N LEU A 177 20.20 -37.54 15.12
CA LEU A 177 20.02 -38.88 15.63
C LEU A 177 21.37 -39.40 16.10
N ASP A 178 21.49 -39.69 17.39
CA ASP A 178 22.59 -40.46 17.98
C ASP A 178 22.02 -41.79 18.48
N GLU A 179 22.71 -42.88 18.13
CA GLU A 179 22.37 -44.24 18.50
C GLU A 179 22.88 -44.55 19.91
N GLY A 180 22.05 -45.16 20.78
CA GLY A 180 22.56 -45.59 22.09
C GLY A 180 21.52 -46.13 23.07
N VAL A 181 21.27 -47.43 22.96
CA VAL A 181 20.81 -48.42 23.96
C VAL A 181 20.52 -47.92 25.40
N GLY A 182 19.31 -48.18 25.89
CA GLY A 182 18.98 -48.07 27.31
C GLY A 182 17.56 -48.54 27.65
N SER A 183 17.43 -49.83 28.00
CA SER A 183 16.21 -50.49 28.47
C SER A 183 15.69 -49.89 29.80
N ILE A 184 14.37 -49.85 30.02
CA ILE A 184 13.67 -50.27 31.27
C ILE A 184 12.14 -50.01 31.22
N VAL A 185 11.41 -51.13 31.25
CA VAL A 185 10.23 -51.51 32.08
C VAL A 185 8.94 -50.64 32.07
N MET A 186 7.84 -51.30 31.66
CA MET A 186 6.44 -50.89 31.87
C MET A 186 5.89 -51.32 33.24
N PRO A 187 4.87 -50.64 33.78
CA PRO A 187 3.88 -51.26 34.67
C PRO A 187 2.51 -51.45 33.97
N PRO A 188 1.69 -52.41 34.42
CA PRO A 188 0.47 -52.85 33.74
C PRO A 188 -0.79 -52.12 34.23
N GLY A 189 -1.80 -52.00 33.34
CA GLY A 189 -3.21 -52.02 33.72
C GLY A 189 -3.90 -50.67 33.92
N ALA A 190 -4.63 -50.22 32.89
CA ALA A 190 -5.93 -49.56 33.03
C ALA A 190 -6.63 -49.58 31.66
N GLY A 191 -7.93 -49.91 31.66
CA GLY A 191 -8.67 -50.44 30.51
C GLY A 191 -8.91 -49.49 29.33
N LEU A 192 -9.15 -50.11 28.18
CA LEU A 192 -9.73 -49.45 27.01
C LEU A 192 -11.17 -48.98 27.29
N PRO A 193 -11.55 -47.76 26.87
CA PRO A 193 -12.93 -47.47 26.53
C PRO A 193 -13.16 -47.67 25.02
N THR A 194 -14.19 -48.46 24.73
CA THR A 194 -14.76 -48.79 23.43
C THR A 194 -15.23 -47.57 22.63
N LEU A 195 -14.96 -47.56 21.31
CA LEU A 195 -15.56 -46.61 20.36
C LEU A 195 -17.10 -46.80 20.28
N PRO A 196 -17.90 -45.72 20.25
CA PRO A 196 -19.28 -45.80 19.78
C PRO A 196 -19.36 -45.78 18.25
N THR A 197 -20.31 -46.59 17.76
CA THR A 197 -20.68 -46.88 16.37
C THR A 197 -21.13 -45.63 15.59
N PRO A 198 -20.88 -45.51 14.27
CA PRO A 198 -21.38 -44.39 13.49
C PRO A 198 -22.90 -44.47 13.30
N GLY A 199 -23.60 -43.48 13.85
CA GLY A 199 -25.03 -43.25 13.67
C GLY A 199 -25.34 -42.64 12.30
N THR A 200 -26.45 -43.11 11.74
CA THR A 200 -27.06 -42.86 10.43
C THR A 200 -27.24 -41.37 10.09
N LEU A 201 -26.79 -40.98 8.89
CA LEU A 201 -27.12 -39.69 8.24
C LEU A 201 -28.63 -39.63 7.92
N PRO A 202 -29.37 -38.56 8.30
CA PRO A 202 -30.68 -38.30 7.74
C PRO A 202 -30.59 -37.65 6.36
N ALA A 203 -31.52 -38.04 5.50
CA ALA A 203 -31.63 -37.72 4.09
C ALA A 203 -31.80 -36.22 3.79
N ALA A 204 -31.26 -35.81 2.64
CA ALA A 204 -31.43 -34.48 2.07
C ALA A 204 -32.90 -34.17 1.73
N PRO A 205 -33.38 -32.92 1.90
CA PRO A 205 -34.71 -32.53 1.48
C PRO A 205 -34.81 -32.36 -0.05
N ASP A 206 -35.92 -32.88 -0.56
CA ASP A 206 -36.38 -32.89 -1.95
C ASP A 206 -36.47 -31.46 -2.55
N THR A 207 -35.88 -31.28 -3.72
CA THR A 207 -35.85 -30.01 -4.48
C THR A 207 -36.67 -30.17 -5.76
N SER A 208 -37.99 -30.11 -5.62
CA SER A 208 -38.90 -30.01 -6.76
C SER A 208 -39.34 -28.55 -6.97
N PRO A 209 -39.08 -27.93 -8.14
CA PRO A 209 -39.51 -26.56 -8.42
C PRO A 209 -41.01 -26.46 -8.76
N PRO A 210 -41.72 -25.39 -8.36
CA PRO A 210 -43.12 -25.20 -8.72
C PRO A 210 -43.30 -24.81 -10.20
N ALA A 211 -44.37 -25.31 -10.81
CA ALA A 211 -44.76 -25.05 -12.20
C ALA A 211 -45.20 -23.59 -12.45
N PRO A 212 -45.03 -23.06 -13.67
CA PRO A 212 -45.38 -21.68 -14.01
C PRO A 212 -46.90 -21.49 -14.19
N PRO A 213 -47.46 -20.32 -13.82
CA PRO A 213 -48.86 -20.00 -14.08
C PRO A 213 -49.10 -19.64 -15.56
N GLY A 214 -50.24 -20.11 -16.09
CA GLY A 214 -50.79 -19.74 -17.40
C GLY A 214 -51.82 -18.61 -17.34
#